data_AF-A0A560J9H5-F1
#
_entry.id   AF-A0A560J9H5-F1
#
_cell.length_a   1.000
_cell.length_b   1.000
_cell.length_c   1.000
_cell.angle_alpha   90.00
_cell.angle_beta   90.00
_cell.angle_gamma   90.00
#
_symmetry.space_group_name_H-M   'P 1'
#
loop_
_entity.id
_entity.type
_entity.pdbx_description
1 polymer ?
#
loop_
_entity_poly.entity_id
_entity_poly.type
_entity_poly.pdbx_seq_one_letter_code
_entity_poly.pdbx_strand_id
1 'polypeptide(L)'
;MRHSMVLPFLTAYWGKAQPRPDAVQSWHPVAYHSLDVAAAMAALLDVRPAWLAAVAAALNLSPEACRQRLVLAAALHDLGKFAENFQCKVPALQQLLSAEAGRTPHARLSTSGHGDIGHSLWKALARERRLRGLTPWVQAAVAHHGAPTTDPALNNAMTEASITDAGAFTDAALDLIGRPAFPDNYPEELGAETWRVTGLVILADWIGSNQSWGTPVTRLTQEIGTMEKSGSPSSLLSCRILGWWSWSGSSRGTRLINTLTARGNRRRSPSSKRPE
;
A
#
# COMPACT_ATOMS: atom_id res chain seq x y z
N MET A 1 1.39 9.15 29.70
CA MET A 1 2.31 8.75 28.61
C MET A 1 1.47 8.62 27.35
N ARG A 2 1.72 9.42 26.31
CA ARG A 2 0.99 9.30 25.05
C ARG A 2 1.73 8.25 24.22
N HIS A 3 1.19 7.04 24.14
CA HIS A 3 1.62 6.11 23.11
C HIS A 3 1.37 6.81 21.78
N SER A 4 2.44 7.11 21.04
CA SER A 4 2.33 7.52 19.65
C SER A 4 1.64 6.36 18.93
N MET A 5 0.37 6.52 18.55
CA MET A 5 -0.36 5.47 17.82
C MET A 5 0.24 5.38 16.42
N VAL A 6 1.32 4.60 16.29
CA VAL A 6 1.75 4.09 15.00
C VAL A 6 0.60 3.26 14.46
N LEU A 7 0.18 3.55 13.23
CA LEU A 7 -0.95 2.85 12.61
C LEU A 7 -0.59 1.37 12.46
N PRO A 8 -1.37 0.43 13.02
CA PRO A 8 -0.97 -0.98 13.08
C PRO A 8 -0.64 -1.59 11.71
N PHE A 9 -1.30 -1.16 10.64
CA PHE A 9 -1.01 -1.65 9.29
C PHE A 9 0.43 -1.37 8.80
N LEU A 10 1.15 -0.42 9.43
CA LEU A 10 2.53 -0.08 9.07
C LEU A 10 3.56 -1.03 9.71
N THR A 11 3.26 -1.61 10.86
CA THR A 11 4.25 -2.33 11.68
C THR A 11 3.81 -3.71 12.15
N ALA A 12 2.52 -3.99 12.23
CA ALA A 12 2.02 -5.25 12.79
C ALA A 12 2.00 -6.43 11.78
N TYR A 13 2.30 -6.17 10.50
CA TYR A 13 2.18 -7.17 9.43
C TYR A 13 3.44 -7.24 8.59
N TRP A 14 4.05 -8.43 8.49
CA TRP A 14 5.20 -8.66 7.62
C TRP A 14 4.75 -9.08 6.21
N GLY A 15 5.39 -8.50 5.19
CA GLY A 15 5.18 -8.84 3.77
C GLY A 15 6.29 -9.71 3.18
N LYS A 16 7.51 -9.56 3.70
CA LYS A 16 8.67 -10.44 3.44
C LYS A 16 9.40 -10.75 4.76
N ALA A 17 9.73 -12.01 4.98
CA ALA A 17 10.59 -12.44 6.07
C ALA A 17 12.00 -12.67 5.52
N GLN A 18 13.01 -11.98 6.02
CA GLN A 18 14.41 -12.15 5.62
C GLN A 18 15.31 -12.34 6.83
N PRO A 19 15.64 -13.59 7.18
CA PRO A 19 16.73 -13.87 8.10
C PRO A 19 18.06 -13.66 7.36
N ARG A 20 18.50 -12.41 7.17
CA ARG A 20 19.92 -12.13 6.86
C ARG A 20 20.69 -12.03 8.17
N PRO A 21 21.88 -12.65 8.30
CA PRO A 21 22.68 -12.58 9.53
C PRO A 21 23.01 -11.16 9.99
N ASP A 22 23.15 -10.22 9.05
CA ASP A 22 23.66 -8.85 9.30
C ASP A 22 22.59 -7.75 9.14
N ALA A 23 21.31 -8.10 8.97
CA ALA A 23 20.25 -7.09 8.83
C ALA A 23 19.77 -6.60 10.21
N VAL A 24 19.72 -5.28 10.39
CA VAL A 24 19.17 -4.63 11.60
C VAL A 24 17.69 -5.02 11.84
N GLN A 25 16.96 -5.34 10.77
CA GLN A 25 15.59 -5.85 10.84
C GLN A 25 15.43 -7.03 9.88
N SER A 26 14.95 -8.16 10.39
CA SER A 26 14.86 -9.44 9.68
C SER A 26 13.56 -9.63 8.88
N TRP A 27 12.82 -8.55 8.64
CA TRP A 27 11.54 -8.58 7.95
C TRP A 27 11.18 -7.21 7.38
N HIS A 28 10.27 -7.19 6.42
CA HIS A 28 9.79 -5.97 5.76
C HIS A 28 8.26 -5.91 5.82
N PRO A 29 7.64 -4.81 6.31
CA PRO A 29 6.20 -4.69 6.44
C PRO A 29 5.41 -4.83 5.13
N VAL A 30 4.18 -5.36 5.21
CA VAL A 30 3.28 -5.50 4.03
C VAL A 30 3.05 -4.15 3.37
N ALA A 31 2.64 -3.14 4.14
CA ALA A 31 2.34 -1.81 3.61
C ALA A 31 3.55 -1.19 2.90
N TYR A 32 4.75 -1.41 3.40
CA TYR A 32 5.98 -0.88 2.82
C TYR A 32 6.35 -1.60 1.54
N HIS A 33 6.26 -2.92 1.52
CA HIS A 33 6.47 -3.70 0.31
C HIS A 33 5.50 -3.30 -0.79
N SER A 34 4.21 -3.17 -0.44
CA SER A 34 3.18 -2.69 -1.37
C SER A 34 3.50 -1.33 -1.97
N LEU A 35 4.00 -0.39 -1.18
CA LEU A 35 4.40 0.94 -1.66
C LEU A 35 5.68 0.90 -2.51
N ASP A 36 6.62 0.01 -2.20
CA ASP A 36 7.80 -0.22 -3.04
C ASP A 36 7.40 -0.76 -4.42
N VAL A 37 6.43 -1.69 -4.48
CA VAL A 37 5.88 -2.22 -5.74
C VAL A 37 5.09 -1.15 -6.51
N ALA A 38 4.33 -0.29 -5.81
CA ALA A 38 3.66 0.84 -6.44
C ALA A 38 4.64 1.85 -7.04
N ALA A 39 5.76 2.12 -6.36
CA ALA A 39 6.83 2.97 -6.86
C ALA A 39 7.53 2.34 -8.09
N ALA A 40 7.80 1.03 -8.04
CA ALA A 40 8.35 0.29 -9.18
C ALA A 40 7.41 0.34 -10.39
N MET A 41 6.10 0.19 -10.18
CA MET A 41 5.08 0.34 -11.22
C MET A 41 5.13 1.74 -11.84
N ALA A 42 5.17 2.80 -11.02
CA ALA A 42 5.25 4.16 -11.52
C ALA A 42 6.51 4.37 -12.40
N ALA A 43 7.67 3.91 -11.95
CA ALA A 43 8.91 3.99 -12.71
C ALA A 43 8.88 3.18 -14.02
N LEU A 44 8.30 1.97 -13.99
CA LEU A 44 8.09 1.14 -15.19
C LEU A 44 7.22 1.84 -16.22
N LEU A 45 6.18 2.57 -15.79
CA LEU A 45 5.30 3.31 -16.68
C LEU A 45 6.01 4.54 -17.27
N ASP A 46 6.84 5.23 -16.48
CA ASP A 46 7.61 6.39 -16.93
C ASP A 46 8.61 6.00 -18.03
N VAL A 47 9.22 4.81 -17.96
CA VAL A 47 10.13 4.29 -19.01
C VAL A 47 9.43 3.53 -20.13
N ARG A 48 8.10 3.34 -20.06
CA ARG A 48 7.29 2.64 -21.08
C ARG A 48 6.06 3.45 -21.52
N PRO A 49 6.21 4.73 -21.93
CA PRO A 49 5.07 5.59 -22.23
C PRO A 49 4.21 5.06 -23.38
N ALA A 50 4.81 4.42 -24.40
CA ALA A 50 4.08 3.81 -25.51
C ALA A 50 3.21 2.61 -25.07
N TRP A 51 3.70 1.81 -24.12
CA TRP A 51 2.92 0.71 -23.54
C TRP A 51 1.73 1.25 -22.75
N LEU A 52 1.95 2.27 -21.92
CA LEU A 52 0.88 2.92 -21.15
C LEU A 52 -0.18 3.50 -22.08
N ALA A 53 0.22 4.21 -23.14
CA ALA A 53 -0.69 4.76 -24.13
C ALA A 53 -1.52 3.67 -24.83
N ALA A 54 -0.91 2.54 -25.18
CA ALA A 54 -1.60 1.43 -25.83
C ALA A 54 -2.65 0.76 -24.93
N VAL A 55 -2.34 0.54 -23.65
CA VAL A 55 -3.29 -0.02 -22.67
C VAL A 55 -4.40 0.99 -22.35
N ALA A 56 -4.06 2.27 -22.19
CA ALA A 56 -5.03 3.34 -21.96
C ALA A 56 -6.02 3.45 -23.13
N ALA A 57 -5.53 3.42 -24.37
CA ALA A 57 -6.38 3.44 -25.56
C ALA A 57 -7.30 2.20 -25.64
N ALA A 58 -6.77 1.01 -25.36
CA ALA A 58 -7.56 -0.24 -25.36
C ALA A 58 -8.70 -0.23 -24.32
N LEU A 59 -8.51 0.48 -23.21
CA LEU A 59 -9.50 0.60 -22.13
C LEU A 59 -10.33 1.89 -22.20
N ASN A 60 -10.16 2.69 -23.26
CA ASN A 60 -10.80 3.99 -23.44
C ASN A 60 -10.58 4.96 -22.24
N LEU A 61 -9.33 5.07 -21.81
CA LEU A 61 -8.88 5.92 -20.70
C LEU A 61 -7.84 6.93 -21.16
N SER A 62 -7.71 8.02 -20.41
CA SER A 62 -6.52 8.85 -20.52
C SER A 62 -5.30 8.09 -19.94
N PRO A 63 -4.07 8.36 -20.42
CA PRO A 63 -2.85 7.80 -19.85
C PRO A 63 -2.71 8.04 -18.34
N GLU A 64 -3.15 9.19 -17.84
CA GLU A 64 -3.10 9.54 -16.43
C GLU A 64 -4.04 8.67 -15.59
N ALA A 65 -5.27 8.47 -16.05
CA ALA A 65 -6.24 7.61 -15.37
C ALA A 65 -5.79 6.14 -15.38
N CYS A 66 -5.24 5.68 -16.49
CA CYS A 66 -4.67 4.33 -16.61
C CYS A 66 -3.47 4.16 -15.66
N ARG A 67 -2.52 5.12 -15.63
CA ARG A 67 -1.37 5.14 -14.72
C ARG A 67 -1.81 5.08 -13.26
N GLN A 68 -2.77 5.91 -12.87
CA GLN A 68 -3.27 5.91 -11.49
C GLN A 68 -3.83 4.55 -11.08
N ARG A 69 -4.64 3.92 -11.94
CA ARG A 69 -5.25 2.61 -11.67
C ARG A 69 -4.21 1.49 -11.60
N LEU A 70 -3.20 1.51 -12.47
CA LEU A 70 -2.09 0.56 -12.45
C LEU A 70 -1.24 0.69 -11.17
N VAL A 71 -0.91 1.91 -10.76
CA VAL A 71 -0.15 2.16 -9.53
C VAL A 71 -0.94 1.76 -8.28
N LEU A 72 -2.24 2.03 -8.24
CA LEU A 72 -3.12 1.55 -7.16
C LEU A 72 -3.23 0.02 -7.13
N ALA A 73 -3.42 -0.62 -8.29
CA ALA A 73 -3.46 -2.07 -8.39
C ALA A 73 -2.17 -2.71 -7.89
N ALA A 74 -1.02 -2.13 -8.25
CA ALA A 74 0.29 -2.52 -7.75
C ALA A 74 0.41 -2.34 -6.21
N ALA A 75 -0.08 -1.24 -5.64
CA ALA A 75 -0.10 -1.05 -4.19
C ALA A 75 -0.96 -2.09 -3.46
N LEU A 76 -2.03 -2.56 -4.10
CA LEU A 76 -3.00 -3.49 -3.50
C LEU A 76 -2.77 -4.97 -3.87
N HIS A 77 -1.73 -5.29 -4.64
CA HIS A 77 -1.47 -6.64 -5.15
C HIS A 77 -1.34 -7.69 -4.02
N ASP A 78 -0.85 -7.27 -2.86
CA ASP A 78 -0.52 -8.10 -1.70
C ASP A 78 -1.49 -7.94 -0.54
N LEU A 79 -2.69 -7.38 -0.79
CA LEU A 79 -3.66 -7.07 0.25
C LEU A 79 -4.05 -8.29 1.12
N GLY A 80 -4.04 -9.50 0.56
CA GLY A 80 -4.30 -10.72 1.34
C GLY A 80 -3.16 -11.13 2.29
N LYS A 81 -2.00 -10.47 2.27
CA LYS A 81 -0.92 -10.72 3.24
C LYS A 81 -1.26 -10.22 4.64
N PHE A 82 -2.25 -9.33 4.79
CA PHE A 82 -2.78 -8.94 6.10
C PHE A 82 -3.49 -10.09 6.83
N ALA A 83 -3.85 -11.16 6.12
CA ALA A 83 -4.56 -12.29 6.70
C ALA A 83 -3.68 -13.13 7.64
N GLU A 84 -4.27 -13.66 8.71
CA GLU A 84 -3.56 -14.44 9.72
C GLU A 84 -2.88 -15.66 9.10
N ASN A 85 -3.50 -16.31 8.12
CA ASN A 85 -2.91 -17.49 7.48
C ASN A 85 -1.60 -17.18 6.72
N PHE A 86 -1.41 -15.94 6.23
CA PHE A 86 -0.15 -15.50 5.68
C PHE A 86 0.82 -15.17 6.83
N GLN A 87 0.39 -14.39 7.81
CA GLN A 87 1.23 -13.98 8.94
C GLN A 87 1.77 -15.18 9.75
N CYS A 88 0.98 -16.24 9.92
CA CYS A 88 1.34 -17.50 10.57
C CYS A 88 2.41 -18.30 9.82
N LYS A 89 2.75 -17.98 8.56
CA LYS A 89 3.80 -18.71 7.83
C LYS A 89 5.17 -18.56 8.49
N VAL A 90 5.38 -17.50 9.28
CA VAL A 90 6.57 -17.32 10.12
C VAL A 90 6.12 -17.09 11.56
N PRO A 91 5.90 -18.15 12.36
CA PRO A 91 5.32 -18.05 13.69
C PRO A 91 6.07 -17.11 14.63
N ALA A 92 7.41 -17.10 14.58
CA ALA A 92 8.23 -16.22 15.41
C ALA A 92 7.97 -14.72 15.12
N LEU A 93 7.83 -14.34 13.85
CA LEU A 93 7.48 -12.96 13.48
C LEU A 93 6.03 -12.64 13.87
N GLN A 94 5.10 -13.57 13.68
CA GLN A 94 3.72 -13.34 14.10
C GLN A 94 3.63 -13.06 15.60
N GLN A 95 4.32 -13.86 16.42
CA GLN A 95 4.35 -13.68 17.87
C GLN A 95 4.93 -12.32 18.25
N LEU A 96 6.09 -11.97 17.68
CA LEU A 96 6.76 -10.68 17.91
C LEU A 96 5.85 -9.49 17.57
N LEU A 97 5.33 -9.45 16.33
CA LEU A 97 4.56 -8.31 15.83
C LEU A 97 3.19 -8.20 16.50
N SER A 98 2.57 -9.34 16.86
CA SER A 98 1.33 -9.31 17.65
C SER A 98 1.59 -8.70 19.03
N ALA A 99 2.66 -9.12 19.72
CA ALA A 99 3.02 -8.57 21.02
C ALA A 99 3.33 -7.07 20.97
N GLU A 100 4.12 -6.62 20.00
CA GLU A 100 4.42 -5.20 19.78
C GLU A 100 3.17 -4.36 19.49
N ALA A 101 2.18 -4.95 18.80
CA ALA A 101 0.89 -4.33 18.53
C ALA A 101 -0.12 -4.45 19.69
N GLY A 102 0.24 -5.08 20.82
CA GLY A 102 -0.67 -5.34 21.93
C GLY A 102 -1.80 -6.32 21.60
N ARG A 103 -1.54 -7.26 20.70
CA ARG A 103 -2.48 -8.26 20.18
C ARG A 103 -2.07 -9.67 20.58
N THR A 104 -3.06 -10.54 20.71
CA THR A 104 -2.81 -11.97 20.86
C THR A 104 -2.42 -12.56 19.51
N PRO A 105 -1.39 -13.42 19.42
CA PRO A 105 -1.10 -14.19 18.22
C PRO A 105 -2.28 -15.10 17.85
N HIS A 106 -2.57 -15.27 16.57
CA HIS A 106 -3.70 -16.05 16.09
C HIS A 106 -3.25 -17.36 15.45
N ALA A 107 -4.07 -18.40 15.53
CA ALA A 107 -3.83 -19.64 14.80
C ALA A 107 -4.10 -19.44 13.30
N ARG A 108 -3.51 -20.30 12.47
CA ARG A 108 -3.83 -20.36 11.04
C ARG A 108 -5.28 -20.82 10.86
N LEU A 109 -6.13 -19.97 10.28
CA LEU A 109 -7.57 -20.24 10.13
C LEU A 109 -7.94 -20.89 8.78
N SER A 110 -7.10 -20.74 7.74
CA SER A 110 -7.35 -21.25 6.38
C SER A 110 -6.06 -21.63 5.63
N THR A 111 -6.19 -22.49 4.62
CA THR A 111 -5.13 -22.88 3.68
C THR A 111 -5.08 -22.03 2.40
N SER A 112 -6.07 -21.17 2.14
CA SER A 112 -6.16 -20.34 0.92
C SER A 112 -4.93 -19.46 0.69
N GLY A 113 -4.62 -19.17 -0.57
CA GLY A 113 -3.53 -18.26 -0.94
C GLY A 113 -3.85 -16.81 -0.56
N HIS A 114 -2.82 -15.99 -0.35
CA HIS A 114 -3.01 -14.55 -0.13
C HIS A 114 -3.57 -13.83 -1.37
N GLY A 115 -3.40 -14.38 -2.59
CA GLY A 115 -4.09 -13.89 -3.77
C GLY A 115 -5.62 -14.06 -3.65
N ASP A 116 -6.08 -15.26 -3.27
CA ASP A 116 -7.50 -15.55 -3.06
C ASP A 116 -8.11 -14.67 -1.97
N ILE A 117 -7.42 -14.57 -0.83
CA ILE A 117 -7.89 -13.76 0.29
C ILE A 117 -7.89 -12.27 -0.08
N GLY A 118 -6.87 -11.83 -0.82
CA GLY A 118 -6.80 -10.46 -1.36
C GLY A 118 -7.98 -10.15 -2.28
N HIS A 119 -8.38 -11.10 -3.13
CA HIS A 119 -9.58 -10.97 -3.98
C HIS A 119 -10.83 -10.76 -3.12
N SER A 120 -11.12 -11.67 -2.20
CA SER A 120 -12.33 -11.61 -1.36
C SER A 120 -12.36 -10.35 -0.49
N LEU A 121 -11.21 -9.99 0.08
CA LEU A 121 -11.06 -8.79 0.89
C LEU A 121 -11.31 -7.54 0.06
N TRP A 122 -10.73 -7.47 -1.14
CA TRP A 122 -10.96 -6.34 -2.03
C TRP A 122 -12.44 -6.18 -2.39
N LYS A 123 -13.17 -7.27 -2.69
CA LYS A 123 -14.62 -7.18 -2.97
C LYS A 123 -15.40 -6.54 -1.83
N ALA A 124 -15.08 -6.89 -0.58
CA ALA A 124 -15.69 -6.29 0.60
C ALA A 124 -15.37 -4.79 0.70
N LEU A 125 -14.07 -4.44 0.65
CA LEU A 125 -13.61 -3.06 0.81
C LEU A 125 -14.06 -2.14 -0.34
N ALA A 126 -14.08 -2.64 -1.58
CA ALA A 126 -14.49 -1.89 -2.77
C ALA A 126 -15.97 -1.51 -2.71
N ARG A 127 -16.82 -2.38 -2.17
CA ARG A 127 -18.25 -2.10 -1.97
C ARG A 127 -18.44 -0.97 -0.98
N GLU A 128 -17.78 -1.02 0.17
CA GLU A 128 -17.87 0.01 1.21
C GLU A 128 -17.33 1.37 0.72
N ARG A 129 -16.27 1.34 -0.08
CA ARG A 129 -15.57 2.55 -0.56
C ARG A 129 -16.12 3.11 -1.87
N ARG A 130 -17.13 2.48 -2.47
CA ARG A 130 -17.67 2.81 -3.81
C ARG A 130 -16.59 2.82 -4.89
N LEU A 131 -15.70 1.82 -4.85
CA LEU A 131 -14.55 1.66 -5.76
C LEU A 131 -14.68 0.39 -6.63
N ARG A 132 -15.91 -0.05 -6.91
CA ARG A 132 -16.15 -1.28 -7.70
C ARG A 132 -15.48 -1.26 -9.08
N GLY A 133 -15.33 -0.10 -9.70
CA GLY A 133 -14.61 0.01 -10.98
C GLY A 133 -13.10 -0.27 -10.90
N LEU A 134 -12.50 -0.27 -9.71
CA LEU A 134 -11.10 -0.66 -9.51
C LEU A 134 -10.95 -2.19 -9.34
N THR A 135 -12.05 -2.92 -9.13
CA THR A 135 -12.06 -4.39 -8.99
C THR A 135 -11.35 -5.15 -10.09
N PRO A 136 -11.62 -4.93 -11.39
CA PRO A 136 -10.91 -5.66 -12.43
C PRO A 136 -9.39 -5.44 -12.43
N TRP A 137 -8.92 -4.30 -11.94
CA TRP A 137 -7.49 -3.98 -11.81
C TRP A 137 -6.86 -4.68 -10.62
N VAL A 138 -7.52 -4.64 -9.46
CA VAL A 138 -7.03 -5.33 -8.25
C VAL A 138 -7.09 -6.83 -8.44
N GLN A 139 -8.13 -7.36 -9.09
CA GLN A 139 -8.23 -8.78 -9.42
C GLN A 139 -7.07 -9.25 -10.30
N ALA A 140 -6.70 -8.46 -11.32
CA ALA A 140 -5.52 -8.73 -12.14
C ALA A 140 -4.22 -8.69 -11.31
N ALA A 141 -4.12 -7.82 -10.30
CA ALA A 141 -2.94 -7.68 -9.45
C ALA A 141 -2.81 -8.77 -8.38
N VAL A 142 -3.89 -9.21 -7.74
CA VAL A 142 -3.83 -10.28 -6.72
C VAL A 142 -3.55 -11.66 -7.34
N ALA A 143 -3.79 -11.80 -8.65
CA ALA A 143 -3.41 -12.97 -9.46
C ALA A 143 -1.90 -13.02 -9.84
N HIS A 144 -1.04 -12.18 -9.24
CA HIS A 144 0.38 -12.06 -9.58
C HIS A 144 1.22 -13.33 -9.35
N HIS A 145 0.67 -14.39 -8.73
CA HIS A 145 1.33 -15.70 -8.66
C HIS A 145 1.10 -16.58 -9.91
N GLY A 146 0.46 -16.04 -10.95
CA GLY A 146 0.33 -16.70 -12.26
C GLY A 146 -0.91 -17.59 -12.40
N ALA A 147 -1.86 -17.50 -11.48
CA ALA A 147 -3.13 -18.23 -11.54
C ALA A 147 -4.30 -17.30 -11.18
N PRO A 148 -5.48 -17.48 -11.81
CA PRO A 148 -6.71 -16.81 -11.39
C PRO A 148 -7.01 -17.09 -9.92
N THR A 149 -7.52 -16.07 -9.23
CA THR A 149 -7.87 -16.17 -7.81
C THR A 149 -9.30 -16.70 -7.63
N THR A 150 -9.49 -17.42 -6.53
CA THR A 150 -10.79 -17.86 -6.03
C THR A 150 -11.35 -16.83 -5.04
N ASP A 151 -12.62 -17.02 -4.63
CA ASP A 151 -13.32 -16.12 -3.70
C ASP A 151 -13.75 -16.85 -2.41
N PRO A 152 -12.81 -17.22 -1.52
CA PRO A 152 -13.12 -17.90 -0.27
C PRO A 152 -13.81 -16.99 0.75
N ALA A 153 -14.50 -17.58 1.72
CA ALA A 153 -15.07 -16.83 2.84
C ALA A 153 -13.97 -16.23 3.74
N LEU A 154 -14.04 -14.91 3.99
CA LEU A 154 -13.04 -14.17 4.77
C LEU A 154 -13.03 -14.52 6.27
N ASN A 155 -14.17 -14.92 6.83
CA ASN A 155 -14.31 -15.23 8.26
C ASN A 155 -13.39 -16.36 8.74
N ASN A 156 -12.93 -17.21 7.82
CA ASN A 156 -11.99 -18.29 8.10
C ASN A 156 -10.54 -17.91 7.78
N ALA A 157 -10.25 -16.67 7.41
CA ALA A 157 -8.90 -16.26 7.00
C ALA A 157 -8.43 -14.97 7.69
N MET A 158 -9.37 -14.11 8.07
CA MET A 158 -9.09 -12.77 8.60
C MET A 158 -9.86 -12.47 9.88
N THR A 159 -9.18 -11.89 10.88
CA THR A 159 -9.83 -11.26 12.03
C THR A 159 -10.43 -9.90 11.65
N GLU A 160 -11.39 -9.40 12.43
CA GLU A 160 -11.94 -8.04 12.26
C GLU A 160 -10.87 -6.96 12.35
N ALA A 161 -9.87 -7.15 13.23
CA ALA A 161 -8.74 -6.24 13.38
C ALA A 161 -7.90 -6.18 12.09
N SER A 162 -7.59 -7.34 11.49
CA SER A 162 -6.82 -7.40 10.24
C SER A 162 -7.60 -6.87 9.03
N ILE A 163 -8.92 -7.07 8.98
CA ILE A 163 -9.78 -6.43 7.96
C ILE A 163 -9.76 -4.91 8.13
N THR A 164 -9.86 -4.42 9.37
CA THR A 164 -9.82 -2.98 9.68
C THR A 164 -8.48 -2.36 9.28
N ASP A 165 -7.37 -3.02 9.60
CA ASP A 165 -6.04 -2.53 9.26
C ASP A 165 -5.76 -2.55 7.75
N ALA A 166 -6.18 -3.62 7.05
CA ALA A 166 -6.06 -3.68 5.60
C ALA A 166 -6.94 -2.61 4.91
N GLY A 167 -8.11 -2.31 5.48
CA GLY A 167 -8.96 -1.19 5.07
C GLY A 167 -8.28 0.15 5.28
N ALA A 168 -7.66 0.37 6.44
CA ALA A 168 -6.91 1.59 6.74
C ALA A 168 -5.69 1.78 5.83
N PHE A 169 -4.97 0.69 5.50
CA PHE A 169 -3.92 0.70 4.49
C PHE A 169 -4.46 1.08 3.10
N THR A 170 -5.60 0.49 2.71
CA THR A 170 -6.26 0.81 1.44
C THR A 170 -6.61 2.29 1.36
N ASP A 171 -7.17 2.87 2.43
CA ASP A 171 -7.50 4.29 2.48
C ASP A 171 -6.24 5.17 2.40
N ALA A 172 -5.16 4.80 3.10
CA ALA A 172 -3.89 5.50 3.01
C ALA A 172 -3.28 5.45 1.58
N ALA A 173 -3.38 4.31 0.89
CA ALA A 173 -2.92 4.18 -0.49
C ALA A 173 -3.75 5.04 -1.45
N LEU A 174 -5.07 5.09 -1.26
CA LEU A 174 -5.97 5.94 -2.05
C LEU A 174 -5.71 7.43 -1.82
N ASP A 175 -5.41 7.84 -0.59
CA ASP A 175 -5.08 9.23 -0.27
C ASP A 175 -3.73 9.64 -0.87
N LEU A 176 -2.75 8.74 -0.84
CA LEU A 176 -1.40 8.99 -1.36
C LEU A 176 -1.35 9.04 -2.90
N ILE A 177 -1.96 8.06 -3.57
CA ILE A 177 -1.90 7.89 -5.04
C ILE A 177 -3.05 8.65 -5.74
N GLY A 178 -4.11 8.95 -4.99
CA GLY A 178 -5.32 9.62 -5.45
C GLY A 178 -6.45 8.64 -5.72
N ARG A 179 -7.66 9.05 -5.33
CA ARG A 179 -8.87 8.25 -5.47
C ARG A 179 -9.40 8.33 -6.92
N PRO A 180 -9.50 7.19 -7.64
CA PRO A 180 -9.96 7.20 -9.02
C PRO A 180 -11.48 7.38 -9.09
N ALA A 181 -11.92 8.05 -10.15
CA ALA A 181 -13.33 8.11 -10.52
C ALA A 181 -13.66 7.02 -11.55
N PHE A 182 -14.88 6.49 -11.45
CA PHE A 182 -15.43 5.51 -12.38
C PHE A 182 -16.83 5.96 -12.82
N PRO A 183 -17.20 5.76 -14.09
CA PRO A 183 -18.59 5.87 -14.50
C PRO A 183 -19.42 4.74 -13.88
N ASP A 184 -20.74 4.95 -13.75
CA ASP A 184 -21.64 3.98 -13.13
C ASP A 184 -21.66 2.62 -13.84
N ASN A 185 -21.43 2.62 -15.16
CA ASN A 185 -21.40 1.44 -16.03
C ASN A 185 -19.96 0.98 -16.35
N TYR A 186 -19.01 1.19 -15.43
CA TYR A 186 -17.63 0.73 -15.65
C TYR A 186 -17.56 -0.80 -15.82
N PRO A 187 -16.79 -1.33 -16.78
CA PRO A 187 -16.69 -2.77 -17.01
C PRO A 187 -16.25 -3.55 -15.77
N GLU A 188 -16.82 -4.74 -15.59
CA GLU A 188 -16.44 -5.65 -14.49
C GLU A 188 -15.13 -6.41 -14.76
N GLU A 189 -14.63 -6.37 -16.01
CA GLU A 189 -13.41 -7.05 -16.46
C GLU A 189 -12.56 -6.14 -17.36
N LEU A 190 -11.25 -6.39 -17.43
CA LEU A 190 -10.36 -5.70 -18.38
C LEU A 190 -10.27 -6.41 -19.75
N GLY A 191 -10.98 -7.53 -19.93
CA GLY A 191 -10.87 -8.36 -21.14
C GLY A 191 -9.43 -8.83 -21.38
N ALA A 192 -8.95 -8.72 -22.62
CA ALA A 192 -7.59 -9.10 -23.00
C ALA A 192 -6.49 -8.34 -22.24
N GLU A 193 -6.80 -7.13 -21.73
CA GLU A 193 -5.83 -6.32 -20.98
C GLU A 193 -5.49 -6.90 -19.63
N THR A 194 -6.32 -7.79 -19.08
CA THR A 194 -6.05 -8.47 -17.81
C THR A 194 -4.65 -9.06 -17.80
N TRP A 195 -4.24 -9.75 -18.88
CA TRP A 195 -2.92 -10.37 -18.98
C TRP A 195 -1.78 -9.36 -19.07
N ARG A 196 -1.98 -8.26 -19.81
CA ARG A 196 -0.99 -7.18 -19.90
C ARG A 196 -0.79 -6.51 -18.55
N VAL A 197 -1.88 -6.25 -17.82
CA VAL A 197 -1.86 -5.66 -16.48
C VAL A 197 -1.20 -6.62 -15.47
N THR A 198 -1.64 -7.88 -15.39
CA THR A 198 -1.05 -8.89 -14.50
C THR A 198 0.44 -9.06 -14.76
N GLY A 199 0.86 -9.18 -16.03
CA GLY A 199 2.27 -9.31 -16.39
C GLY A 199 3.12 -8.11 -15.94
N LEU A 200 2.59 -6.89 -16.04
CA LEU A 200 3.29 -5.71 -15.56
C LEU A 200 3.33 -5.62 -14.02
N VAL A 201 2.27 -6.05 -13.33
CA VAL A 201 2.25 -6.14 -11.86
C VAL A 201 3.29 -7.15 -11.37
N ILE A 202 3.42 -8.31 -12.02
CA ILE A 202 4.45 -9.31 -11.70
C ILE A 202 5.85 -8.71 -11.82
N LEU A 203 6.12 -7.99 -12.93
CA LEU A 203 7.41 -7.33 -13.12
C LEU A 203 7.66 -6.25 -12.05
N ALA A 204 6.63 -5.48 -11.70
CA ALA A 204 6.72 -4.48 -10.63
C ALA A 204 7.00 -5.12 -9.26
N ASP A 205 6.35 -6.25 -8.93
CA ASP A 205 6.61 -7.00 -7.69
C ASP A 205 8.04 -7.54 -7.67
N TRP A 206 8.55 -8.10 -8.77
CA TRP A 206 9.93 -8.57 -8.84
C TRP A 206 10.94 -7.44 -8.60
N ILE A 207 10.71 -6.26 -9.17
CA ILE A 207 11.56 -5.08 -8.96
C ILE A 207 11.43 -4.58 -7.52
N GLY A 208 10.21 -4.41 -7.01
CA GLY A 208 9.94 -3.92 -5.64
C GLY A 208 10.33 -4.92 -4.54
N SER A 209 10.50 -6.20 -4.88
CA SER A 209 11.01 -7.24 -3.99
C SER A 209 12.53 -7.26 -3.90
N ASN A 210 13.25 -6.56 -4.78
CA ASN A 210 14.69 -6.68 -4.87
C ASN A 210 15.41 -5.85 -3.80
N GLN A 211 15.94 -6.54 -2.80
CA GLN A 211 16.56 -5.92 -1.64
C GLN A 211 17.98 -5.39 -1.87
N SER A 212 18.63 -5.70 -3.01
CA SER A 212 19.96 -5.15 -3.32
C SER A 212 19.92 -3.67 -3.71
N TRP A 213 18.73 -3.15 -4.05
CA TRP A 213 18.56 -1.77 -4.52
C TRP A 213 18.36 -0.79 -3.36
N GLY A 214 18.39 -1.29 -2.12
CA GLY A 214 17.93 -0.56 -0.94
C GLY A 214 16.47 -0.19 -1.15
N THR A 215 15.56 -1.13 -0.88
CA THR A 215 14.12 -0.93 -1.07
C THR A 215 13.70 0.44 -0.50
N PRO A 216 13.00 1.31 -1.27
CA PRO A 216 12.78 2.72 -0.95
C PRO A 216 12.28 2.97 0.48
N VAL A 217 11.47 2.04 1.01
CA VAL A 217 10.92 2.14 2.36
C VAL A 217 11.73 1.36 3.42
N THR A 218 12.64 0.46 3.04
CA THR A 218 13.53 -0.23 4.00
C THR A 218 14.59 0.71 4.60
N ARG A 219 14.92 1.82 3.92
CA ARG A 219 15.70 2.91 4.56
C ARG A 219 14.89 3.70 5.59
N LEU A 220 13.56 3.70 5.49
CA LEU A 220 12.67 4.44 6.39
C LEU A 220 12.43 3.69 7.72
N THR A 221 12.44 2.36 7.76
CA THR A 221 12.33 1.61 9.02
C THR A 221 13.50 1.86 9.97
N GLN A 222 14.73 2.00 9.44
CA GLN A 222 15.90 2.38 10.26
C GLN A 222 15.82 3.80 10.81
N GLU A 223 15.20 4.75 10.09
CA GLU A 223 15.09 6.14 10.52
C GLU A 223 13.86 6.41 11.41
N ILE A 224 12.74 5.70 11.23
CA ILE A 224 11.53 5.86 12.06
C ILE A 224 11.80 5.49 13.52
N GLY A 225 12.66 4.50 13.78
CA GLY A 225 13.15 4.18 15.13
C GLY A 225 13.94 5.32 15.81
N THR A 226 14.37 6.35 15.05
CA THR A 226 15.15 7.49 15.57
C THR A 226 14.39 8.82 15.58
N MET A 227 13.24 8.94 14.89
CA MET A 227 12.54 10.22 14.66
C MET A 227 11.21 10.40 15.42
N GLU A 228 10.92 9.59 16.45
CA GLU A 228 9.71 9.67 17.30
C GLU A 228 9.48 11.01 18.04
N LYS A 229 10.27 12.07 17.80
CA LYS A 229 10.17 13.35 18.52
C LYS A 229 9.53 14.52 17.75
N SER A 230 9.17 14.41 16.45
CA SER A 230 8.92 15.65 15.67
C SER A 230 7.72 15.75 14.70
N GLY A 231 6.79 14.78 14.53
CA GLY A 231 5.63 15.06 13.65
C GLY A 231 4.68 13.91 13.29
N SER A 232 3.57 14.26 12.64
CA SER A 232 2.45 13.37 12.28
C SER A 232 2.81 12.32 11.21
N PRO A 233 2.48 11.03 11.40
CA PRO A 233 2.87 9.93 10.50
C PRO A 233 2.43 10.08 9.03
N SER A 234 1.21 10.57 8.78
CA SER A 234 0.64 10.70 7.43
C SER A 234 1.35 11.74 6.57
N SER A 235 1.90 12.78 7.20
CA SER A 235 2.66 13.84 6.52
C SER A 235 4.05 13.39 6.08
N LEU A 236 4.67 12.48 6.84
CA LEU A 236 6.03 12.00 6.60
C LEU A 236 6.08 10.93 5.51
N LEU A 237 5.08 10.04 5.46
CA LEU A 237 4.90 9.06 4.37
C LEU A 237 4.72 9.78 3.03
N SER A 238 3.94 10.87 3.02
CA SER A 238 3.74 11.73 1.85
C SER A 238 5.04 12.44 1.43
N CYS A 239 5.76 13.11 2.33
CA CYS A 239 6.90 13.96 1.96
C CYS A 239 8.08 13.22 1.29
N ARG A 240 8.33 11.93 1.60
CA ARG A 240 9.54 11.23 1.13
C ARG A 240 9.29 10.21 0.01
N ILE A 241 8.08 9.64 -0.10
CA ILE A 241 7.62 8.98 -1.34
C ILE A 241 7.53 10.02 -2.47
N LEU A 242 7.05 11.24 -2.15
CA LEU A 242 7.04 12.36 -3.08
C LEU A 242 8.46 12.87 -3.43
N GLY A 243 9.44 12.67 -2.55
CA GLY A 243 10.86 12.97 -2.83
C GLY A 243 11.38 12.23 -4.07
N TRP A 244 10.93 11.00 -4.32
CA TRP A 244 11.24 10.27 -5.56
C TRP A 244 10.29 10.60 -6.72
N TRP A 245 9.00 10.92 -6.48
CA TRP A 245 8.14 11.50 -7.53
C TRP A 245 8.65 12.85 -8.06
N SER A 246 9.46 13.57 -7.28
CA SER A 246 10.13 14.80 -7.71
C SER A 246 11.35 14.54 -8.60
N TRP A 247 11.94 13.34 -8.53
CA TRP A 247 13.04 12.94 -9.41
C TRP A 247 12.55 12.57 -10.82
N SER A 248 11.27 12.20 -10.99
CA SER A 248 10.63 11.97 -12.30
C SER A 248 10.05 13.23 -12.97
N GLY A 249 10.41 14.43 -12.49
CA GLY A 249 10.25 15.68 -13.26
C GLY A 249 8.82 16.23 -13.39
N SER A 250 7.83 15.76 -12.62
CA SER A 250 6.47 16.32 -12.70
C SER A 250 6.25 17.52 -11.76
N SER A 251 5.99 18.69 -12.34
CA SER A 251 5.79 20.00 -11.67
C SER A 251 4.54 20.12 -10.79
N ARG A 252 3.91 19.00 -10.42
CA ARG A 252 2.73 18.95 -9.52
C ARG A 252 3.10 18.79 -8.04
N GLY A 253 4.31 18.32 -7.72
CA GLY A 253 4.77 18.15 -6.33
C GLY A 253 4.96 19.45 -5.54
N THR A 254 5.26 20.57 -6.22
CA THR A 254 5.66 21.82 -5.57
C THR A 254 4.48 22.60 -4.94
N ARG A 255 3.24 22.40 -5.41
CA ARG A 255 2.06 23.14 -4.92
C ARG A 255 1.47 22.60 -3.61
N LEU A 256 1.67 21.32 -3.31
CA LEU A 256 1.17 20.70 -2.07
C LEU A 256 2.01 21.13 -0.84
N ILE A 257 3.32 21.37 -1.05
CA ILE A 257 4.28 21.79 -0.03
C ILE A 257 3.87 23.13 0.63
N ASN A 258 3.43 24.11 -0.16
CA ASN A 258 3.05 25.43 0.36
C ASN A 258 1.71 25.45 1.10
N THR A 259 0.83 24.49 0.82
CA THR A 259 -0.52 24.46 1.42
C THR A 259 -0.50 23.80 2.81
N LEU A 260 0.43 22.86 3.04
CA LEU A 260 0.60 22.17 4.33
C LEU A 260 1.44 22.98 5.32
N THR A 261 2.43 23.76 4.85
CA THR A 261 3.24 24.65 5.71
C THR A 261 2.47 25.88 6.19
N ALA A 262 1.56 26.44 5.36
CA ALA A 262 0.79 27.64 5.72
C ALA A 262 -0.27 27.41 6.82
N ARG A 263 -0.81 26.19 6.97
CA ARG A 263 -1.80 25.87 8.02
C ARG A 263 -1.17 25.59 9.40
N GLY A 264 0.12 25.24 9.44
CA GLY A 264 0.84 24.94 10.69
C GLY A 264 1.19 26.17 11.55
N ASN A 265 1.23 27.37 10.96
CA ASN A 265 1.80 28.56 11.63
C ASN A 265 0.78 29.55 12.21
N ARG A 266 -0.53 29.24 12.20
CA ARG A 266 -1.58 30.15 12.72
C ARG A 266 -2.14 29.78 14.11
N ARG A 267 -1.51 28.87 14.85
CA ARG A 267 -1.93 28.55 16.22
C ARG A 267 -0.74 28.46 17.16
N ARG A 268 -0.24 29.63 17.60
CA ARG A 268 0.45 29.84 18.88
C ARG A 268 0.79 31.34 19.02
N SER A 269 -0.16 32.10 19.56
CA SER A 269 0.12 33.35 20.25
C SER A 269 -0.21 33.11 21.73
N PRO A 270 0.73 33.22 22.68
CA PRO A 270 0.42 33.08 24.10
C PRO A 270 -0.28 34.35 24.61
N SER A 271 -1.36 34.18 25.36
CA SER A 271 -1.99 35.23 26.15
C SER A 271 -1.02 35.69 27.26
N SER A 272 -0.57 36.95 27.21
CA SER A 272 0.04 37.59 28.37
C SER A 272 -1.06 38.15 29.28
N LYS A 273 -1.12 37.63 30.51
CA LYS A 273 -1.74 38.32 31.64
C LYS A 273 -0.87 39.53 31.99
N ARG A 274 -1.46 40.71 32.14
CA ARG A 274 -0.85 41.86 32.84
C ARG A 274 -1.14 41.75 34.35
N PRO A 275 -0.22 42.16 35.24
CA PRO A 275 -0.57 42.57 36.58
C PRO A 275 -0.90 44.07 36.63
N GLU A 276 -1.57 44.45 37.72
CA GLU A 276 -2.17 45.75 38.12
C GLU A 276 -3.55 46.07 37.54
#